data_AF-A0A957QD58-F1
#
_entry.id   AF-A0A957QD58-F1
#
_cell.length_a   1.000
_cell.length_b   1.000
_cell.length_c   1.000
_cell.angle_alpha   90.00
_cell.angle_beta   90.00
_cell.angle_gamma   90.00
#
_symmetry.space_group_name_H-M   'P 1'
#
loop_
_entity.id
_entity.type
_entity.pdbx_description
1 polymer ?
#
loop_
_entity_poly.entity_id
_entity_poly.type
_entity_poly.pdbx_seq_one_letter_code
_entity_poly.pdbx_strand_id
1 'polypeptide(L)' 'MTTRYHFEGTLTTDTGLHIGSGSGDFVTDARFVRMGDGRFYIPGSSLKGVLRSAIERALAAF' A
#
# COMPACT_ATOMS: atom_id res chain seq x y z
N MET A 1 11.97 -18.17 -22.70
CA MET A 1 12.68 -17.34 -21.70
C MET A 1 11.85 -16.09 -21.48
N THR A 2 11.55 -15.73 -20.23
CA THR A 2 10.72 -14.56 -19.90
C THR A 2 11.61 -13.51 -19.23
N THR A 3 11.73 -12.33 -19.84
CA THR A 3 12.47 -11.21 -19.24
C THR A 3 11.64 -10.60 -18.12
N ARG A 4 12.24 -10.47 -16.92
CA ARG A 4 11.64 -9.76 -15.79
C ARG A 4 12.27 -8.39 -15.69
N TYR A 5 11.47 -7.35 -15.93
CA TYR A 5 11.88 -5.97 -15.66
C TYR A 5 11.69 -5.64 -14.18
N HIS A 6 12.69 -4.98 -13.58
CA HIS A 6 12.64 -4.50 -12.19
C HIS A 6 12.62 -2.98 -12.18
N PHE A 7 11.67 -2.40 -11.45
CA PHE A 7 11.52 -0.96 -11.31
C PHE A 7 11.56 -0.61 -9.83
N GLU A 8 12.34 0.41 -9.49
CA GLU A 8 12.54 0.88 -8.12
C GLU A 8 12.34 2.39 -8.05
N GLY A 9 12.00 2.88 -6.86
CA GLY A 9 11.78 4.30 -6.59
C GLY A 9 11.48 4.55 -5.12
N THR A 10 11.43 5.82 -4.73
CA THR A 10 11.06 6.23 -3.38
C THR A 10 9.69 6.89 -3.40
N LEU A 11 8.82 6.51 -2.47
CA LEU A 11 7.52 7.14 -2.27
C LEU A 11 7.58 8.01 -1.02
N THR A 12 7.33 9.30 -1.18
CA THR A 12 7.17 10.26 -0.07
C THR A 12 5.70 10.57 0.08
N THR A 13 5.21 10.57 1.32
CA THR A 13 3.82 10.91 1.61
C THR A 13 3.71 12.41 1.88
N ASP A 14 2.96 13.13 1.06
CA ASP A 14 2.72 14.57 1.25
C ASP A 14 1.84 14.85 2.48
N THR A 15 1.02 13.88 2.88
CA THR A 15 0.15 13.92 4.05
C THR A 15 0.29 12.65 4.89
N GLY A 16 -0.37 12.59 6.04
CA GLY A 16 -0.43 11.36 6.85
C GLY A 16 -1.00 10.18 6.05
N LEU A 17 -0.31 9.04 6.07
CA LEU A 17 -0.72 7.80 5.41
C LEU A 17 -1.09 6.76 6.47
N HIS A 18 -2.32 6.25 6.42
CA HIS A 18 -2.79 5.14 7.25
C HIS A 18 -2.99 3.89 6.39
N ILE A 19 -2.36 2.79 6.78
CA ILE A 19 -2.66 1.45 6.25
C ILE A 19 -2.91 0.52 7.43
N GLY A 20 -4.16 0.08 7.57
CA GLY A 20 -4.59 -0.73 8.70
C GLY A 20 -4.07 -2.16 8.64
N SER A 21 -3.76 -2.75 9.79
CA SER A 21 -3.46 -4.19 9.94
C SER A 21 -4.72 -5.07 9.88
N GLY A 22 -5.92 -4.48 9.90
CA GLY A 22 -7.17 -5.21 10.10
C GLY A 22 -7.37 -5.69 11.55
N SER A 23 -6.57 -5.19 12.49
CA SER A 23 -6.65 -5.52 13.92
C SER A 23 -6.62 -4.27 14.80
N GLY A 24 -7.37 -4.28 15.90
CA GLY A 24 -7.34 -3.28 16.97
C GLY A 24 -6.70 -3.82 18.25
N ASP A 25 -6.48 -2.96 19.24
CA ASP A 25 -6.20 -3.32 20.63
C ASP A 25 -6.87 -2.32 21.60
N PHE A 26 -6.61 -2.47 22.90
CA PHE A 26 -7.12 -1.58 23.94
C PHE A 26 -6.58 -0.14 23.87
N VAL A 27 -5.58 0.13 23.01
CA VAL A 27 -4.94 1.44 22.86
C VAL A 27 -5.41 2.14 21.58
N THR A 28 -5.66 1.40 20.50
CA THR A 28 -6.18 1.94 19.25
C THR A 28 -7.04 0.94 18.48
N ASP A 29 -8.17 1.43 17.98
CA ASP A 29 -9.10 0.66 17.16
C ASP A 29 -8.54 0.36 15.77
N ALA A 30 -7.58 1.17 15.29
CA ALA A 30 -7.06 1.10 13.93
C ALA A 30 -5.52 1.11 13.93
N ARG A 31 -4.92 -0.06 14.16
CA ARG A 31 -3.46 -0.19 14.12
C ARG A 31 -2.92 -0.11 12.70
N PHE A 32 -1.77 0.53 12.57
CA PHE A 32 -0.96 0.47 11.35
C PHE A 32 -0.42 -0.95 11.13
N VAL A 33 -0.35 -1.35 9.87
CA VAL A 33 0.30 -2.58 9.44
C VAL A 33 1.80 -2.53 9.73
N ARG A 34 2.32 -3.61 10.32
CA ARG A 34 3.72 -3.73 10.71
C ARG A 34 4.29 -5.07 10.26
N MET A 35 5.57 -5.08 9.95
CA MET A 35 6.37 -6.28 9.77
C MET A 35 6.56 -6.99 11.11
N GLY A 36 7.03 -8.24 11.10
CA GLY A 36 7.32 -9.00 12.33
C GLY A 36 8.38 -8.33 13.23
N ASP A 37 9.21 -7.46 12.66
CA ASP A 37 10.21 -6.65 13.38
C ASP A 37 9.66 -5.29 13.88
N GLY A 38 8.36 -5.03 13.70
CA GLY A 38 7.68 -3.82 14.16
C GLY A 38 7.75 -2.62 13.20
N ARG A 39 8.49 -2.69 12.09
CA ARG A 39 8.54 -1.61 11.09
C ARG A 39 7.22 -1.46 10.35
N PHE A 40 6.77 -0.22 10.15
CA PHE A 40 5.67 0.06 9.25
C PHE A 40 6.07 -0.17 7.79
N TYR A 41 5.15 -0.65 6.97
CA TYR A 41 5.39 -0.85 5.54
C TYR A 41 4.11 -0.65 4.73
N ILE A 42 4.26 -0.52 3.41
CA ILE A 42 3.14 -0.55 2.47
C ILE A 42 3.07 -1.96 1.89
N PRO A 43 1.99 -2.74 2.15
CA PRO A 43 1.84 -4.05 1.54
C PRO A 43 1.75 -3.96 0.02
N GLY A 44 2.45 -4.85 -0.68
CA GLY A 44 2.41 -4.91 -2.15
C GLY A 44 1.00 -5.15 -2.70
N SER A 45 0.15 -5.86 -1.96
CA SER A 45 -1.28 -6.03 -2.28
C SER A 45 -2.04 -4.70 -2.26
N SER A 46 -1.79 -3.84 -1.28
CA SER A 46 -2.38 -2.51 -1.17
C SER A 46 -1.92 -1.59 -2.31
N LEU A 47 -0.61 -1.54 -2.59
CA LEU A 47 -0.07 -0.74 -3.70
C LEU A 47 -0.63 -1.19 -5.05
N LYS A 48 -0.64 -2.52 -5.31
CA LYS A 48 -1.26 -3.11 -6.50
C LYS A 48 -2.74 -2.73 -6.62
N GLY A 49 -3.47 -2.75 -5.51
CA GLY A 49 -4.88 -2.38 -5.46
C GLY A 49 -5.11 -0.94 -5.90
N VAL A 50 -4.39 0.01 -5.29
CA VAL A 50 -4.51 1.44 -5.60
C VAL A 50 -4.14 1.71 -7.06
N LEU A 51 -3.04 1.15 -7.57
CA LEU A 51 -2.63 1.33 -8.97
C LEU A 51 -3.67 0.78 -9.94
N ARG A 52 -4.19 -0.43 -9.70
CA ARG A 52 -5.25 -1.02 -10.52
C ARG A 52 -6.46 -0.10 -10.55
N SER A 53 -7.00 0.28 -9.39
CA SER A 53 -8.21 1.08 -9.33
C SER A 53 -8.03 2.48 -9.92
N ALA A 54 -6.83 3.07 -9.83
CA ALA A 54 -6.52 4.34 -10.47
C ALA A 54 -6.58 4.22 -12.00
N ILE A 55 -5.98 3.15 -12.55
CA ILE A 55 -5.98 2.90 -14.00
C ILE A 55 -7.39 2.58 -14.49
N GLU A 56 -8.14 1.72 -13.80
CA GLU A 56 -9.53 1.38 -14.16
C GLU A 56 -10.41 2.63 -14.21
N ARG A 57 -10.31 3.53 -13.22
CA ARG A 57 -11.02 4.81 -13.21
C ARG A 57 -10.59 5.72 -14.36
N ALA A 58 -9.30 5.79 -14.64
CA ALA A 58 -8.79 6.58 -15.76
C ALA A 58 -9.35 6.08 -17.09
N LEU A 59 -9.36 4.76 -17.31
CA LEU A 59 -9.89 4.13 -18.51
C LEU A 59 -11.41 4.28 -18.67
N ALA A 60 -12.17 4.23 -17.57
CA ALA A 60 -13.62 4.39 -17.59
C ALA A 60 -14.09 5.85 -17.78
N ALA A 61 -13.18 6.82 -17.66
CA ALA A 61 -13.47 8.23 -17.90
C ALA A 61 -13.28 8.65 -19.38
N PHE A 62 -12.82 7.72 -20.24
CA PHE A 62 -12.77 7.84 -21.69
C PHE A 62 -13.93 7.09 -22.34
#